data_AF-A0A7S4C281-F1
#
_entry.id   AF-A0A7S4C281-F1
#
_cell.length_a   1.000
_cell.length_b   1.000
_cell.length_c   1.000
_cell.angle_alpha   90.00
_cell.angle_beta   90.00
_cell.angle_gamma   90.00
#
_symmetry.space_group_name_H-M   'P 1'
#
loop_
_entity.id
_entity.type
_entity.pdbx_description
1 polymer ?
#
loop_
_entity_poly.entity_id
_entity_poly.type
_entity_poly.pdbx_seq_one_letter_code
_entity_poly.pdbx_strand_id
1 'polypeptide(L)'
;IIEQLDAEVRFIEYDIFTLSPNDTCPFGIGHDAPGDELDLDHGNPQTYCLENWLQIIAEWSKTHEHNPLTVMVDLKDDLSDGIGFGMDVLDSMVENIFDKLLWTPKDLQEFRDTHSAPWPTVSQMRNKVLVLMS
;
A
#
# COMPACT_ATOMS: atom_id res chain seq x y z
N ILE A 1 -12.71 -1.56 2.43
CA ILE A 1 -11.57 -0.71 2.84
C ILE A 1 -12.01 0.60 3.48
N ILE A 2 -12.83 1.43 2.83
CA ILE A 2 -13.27 2.74 3.38
C ILE A 2 -13.86 2.60 4.79
N GLU A 3 -14.76 1.63 4.99
CA GLU A 3 -15.36 1.37 6.30
C GLU A 3 -14.33 1.04 7.40
N GLN A 4 -13.24 0.34 7.04
CA GLN A 4 -12.16 0.05 7.99
C GLN A 4 -11.40 1.33 8.35
N LEU A 5 -11.12 2.18 7.35
CA LEU A 5 -10.44 3.46 7.55
C LEU A 5 -11.27 4.41 8.42
N ASP A 6 -12.57 4.48 8.17
CA ASP A 6 -13.54 5.27 8.94
C ASP A 6 -13.69 4.73 10.38
N ALA A 7 -13.54 3.41 10.57
CA ALA A 7 -13.50 2.76 11.88
C ALA A 7 -12.14 2.86 12.60
N GLU A 8 -11.27 3.76 12.16
CA GLU A 8 -9.93 4.01 12.74
C GLU A 8 -8.93 2.84 12.58
N VAL A 9 -9.18 1.89 11.69
CA VAL A 9 -8.14 0.90 11.31
C VAL A 9 -7.02 1.63 10.57
N ARG A 10 -5.78 1.44 11.03
CA ARG A 10 -4.57 2.08 10.49
C ARG A 10 -3.52 1.09 10.03
N PHE A 11 -3.86 -0.19 10.01
CA PHE A 11 -3.05 -1.24 9.43
C PHE A 11 -3.93 -1.99 8.44
N ILE A 12 -3.59 -1.90 7.16
CA ILE A 12 -4.31 -2.54 6.05
C ILE A 12 -3.35 -3.52 5.39
N GLU A 13 -3.81 -4.72 5.12
CA GLU A 13 -3.03 -5.77 4.46
C GLU A 13 -3.67 -6.12 3.12
N TYR A 14 -2.82 -6.28 2.11
CA TYR A 14 -3.18 -6.86 0.83
C TYR A 14 -2.23 -8.03 0.54
N ASP A 15 -2.81 -9.21 0.38
CA ASP A 15 -2.16 -10.34 -0.26
C ASP A 15 -2.01 -10.02 -1.76
N ILE A 16 -0.78 -10.00 -2.27
CA ILE A 16 -0.50 -9.60 -3.66
C ILE A 16 0.20 -10.71 -4.45
N PHE A 17 -0.11 -10.72 -5.74
CA PHE A 17 0.52 -11.58 -6.75
C PHE A 17 1.06 -10.70 -7.88
N THR A 18 2.21 -11.07 -8.41
CA THR A 18 2.71 -10.56 -9.67
C THR A 18 1.89 -11.12 -10.83
N LEU A 19 1.62 -10.29 -11.83
CA LEU A 19 0.85 -10.68 -13.01
C LEU A 19 1.71 -10.64 -14.27
N SER A 20 1.20 -11.27 -15.33
CA SER A 20 1.85 -11.25 -16.63
C SER A 20 1.82 -9.84 -17.23
N PRO A 21 2.82 -9.43 -18.04
CA PRO A 21 2.75 -8.18 -18.80
C PRO A 21 1.57 -8.06 -19.78
N ASN A 22 0.88 -9.18 -20.06
CA ASN A 22 -0.33 -9.19 -20.90
C ASN A 22 -1.64 -9.02 -20.09
N ASP A 23 -1.56 -9.03 -18.77
CA ASP A 23 -2.71 -8.83 -17.89
C ASP A 23 -3.10 -7.36 -17.79
N THR A 24 -4.25 -7.08 -17.17
CA THR A 24 -4.82 -5.73 -17.08
C THR A 24 -4.07 -4.80 -16.13
N CYS A 25 -3.22 -5.34 -15.25
CA CYS A 25 -2.44 -4.57 -14.29
C CYS A 25 -1.21 -5.37 -13.83
N PRO A 26 -0.20 -4.72 -13.20
CA PRO A 26 1.03 -5.40 -12.80
C PRO A 26 0.90 -6.32 -11.58
N PHE A 27 0.03 -5.96 -10.64
CA PHE A 27 -0.17 -6.67 -9.39
C PHE A 27 -1.65 -6.88 -9.13
N GLY A 28 -2.02 -8.12 -8.82
CA GLY A 28 -3.36 -8.51 -8.42
C GLY A 28 -3.43 -8.79 -6.92
N ILE A 29 -4.58 -8.53 -6.32
CA ILE A 29 -4.86 -8.90 -4.93
C ILE A 29 -5.80 -10.10 -4.86
N GLY A 30 -5.71 -10.89 -3.79
CA GLY A 30 -6.61 -12.01 -3.50
C GLY A 30 -6.00 -12.97 -2.50
N HIS A 31 -6.76 -13.96 -2.01
CA HIS A 31 -6.24 -14.84 -0.96
C HIS A 31 -5.33 -15.95 -1.51
N ASP A 32 -5.87 -16.89 -2.31
CA ASP A 32 -5.08 -17.98 -2.92
C ASP A 32 -4.63 -17.66 -4.35
N ALA A 33 -5.28 -16.70 -5.01
CA ALA A 33 -4.98 -16.28 -6.37
C ALA A 33 -5.50 -14.85 -6.63
N PRO A 34 -5.04 -14.17 -7.70
CA PRO A 34 -5.60 -12.88 -8.10
C PRO A 34 -7.13 -12.92 -8.27
N GLY A 35 -7.83 -12.05 -7.54
CA GLY A 35 -9.29 -11.93 -7.55
C GLY A 35 -10.01 -12.86 -6.59
N ASP A 36 -9.30 -13.72 -5.86
CA ASP A 36 -9.90 -14.68 -4.94
C ASP A 36 -10.30 -14.02 -3.60
N GLU A 37 -11.48 -14.40 -3.10
CA GLU A 37 -12.06 -13.96 -1.81
C GLU A 37 -12.12 -12.44 -1.58
N LEU A 38 -12.18 -11.63 -2.64
CA LEU A 38 -12.30 -10.18 -2.51
C LEU A 38 -13.73 -9.75 -2.13
N ASP A 39 -13.83 -8.92 -1.10
CA ASP A 39 -15.06 -8.15 -0.84
C ASP A 39 -15.14 -6.98 -1.81
N LEU A 40 -15.94 -7.13 -2.87
CA LEU A 40 -16.17 -6.09 -3.86
C LEU A 40 -17.32 -5.15 -3.46
N ASP A 41 -17.94 -5.30 -2.31
CA ASP A 41 -19.05 -4.43 -1.89
C ASP A 41 -18.54 -3.19 -1.13
N HIS A 42 -19.47 -2.39 -0.60
CA HIS A 42 -19.18 -1.30 0.36
C HIS A 42 -18.19 -0.24 -0.14
N GLY A 43 -18.21 0.05 -1.45
CA GLY A 43 -17.35 1.05 -2.07
C GLY A 43 -15.93 0.57 -2.36
N ASN A 44 -15.66 -0.74 -2.24
CA ASN A 44 -14.41 -1.31 -2.69
C ASN A 44 -14.31 -1.33 -4.22
N PRO A 45 -13.08 -1.36 -4.79
CA PRO A 45 -12.89 -1.43 -6.23
C PRO A 45 -13.53 -2.70 -6.82
N GLN A 46 -14.19 -2.59 -7.97
CA GLN A 46 -14.73 -3.73 -8.73
C GLN A 46 -13.64 -4.45 -9.56
N THR A 47 -12.45 -4.60 -8.99
CA THR A 47 -11.27 -5.12 -9.68
C THR A 47 -10.29 -5.70 -8.66
N TYR A 48 -9.52 -6.69 -9.08
CA TYR A 48 -8.42 -7.24 -8.29
C TYR A 48 -7.12 -6.44 -8.44
N CYS A 49 -7.08 -5.39 -9.26
CA CYS A 49 -5.85 -4.63 -9.49
C CYS A 49 -5.46 -3.82 -8.25
N LEU A 50 -4.28 -4.10 -7.69
CA LEU A 50 -3.76 -3.47 -6.46
C LEU A 50 -3.78 -1.94 -6.52
N GLU A 51 -3.43 -1.37 -7.67
CA GLU A 51 -3.42 0.07 -7.90
C GLU A 51 -4.76 0.73 -7.50
N ASN A 52 -5.90 0.14 -7.86
CA ASN A 52 -7.20 0.70 -7.55
C ASN A 52 -7.50 0.68 -6.04
N TRP A 53 -7.02 -0.32 -5.32
CA TRP A 53 -7.16 -0.43 -3.88
C TRP A 53 -6.28 0.58 -3.14
N LEU A 54 -5.05 0.78 -3.60
CA LEU A 54 -4.14 1.80 -3.06
C LEU A 54 -4.64 3.23 -3.37
N GLN A 55 -5.22 3.46 -4.56
CA GLN A 55 -5.83 4.74 -4.93
C GLN A 55 -6.94 5.13 -3.97
N ILE A 56 -7.81 4.19 -3.56
CA ILE A 56 -8.87 4.48 -2.57
C ILE A 56 -8.28 4.92 -1.23
N ILE A 57 -7.20 4.28 -0.76
CA ILE A 57 -6.52 4.70 0.47
C ILE A 57 -5.98 6.12 0.31
N ALA A 58 -5.31 6.42 -0.81
CA ALA A 58 -4.74 7.74 -1.07
C ALA A 58 -5.82 8.84 -1.18
N GLU A 59 -6.95 8.55 -1.81
CA GLU A 59 -8.10 9.47 -1.92
C GLU A 59 -8.77 9.72 -0.56
N TRP A 60 -8.94 8.66 0.23
CA TRP A 60 -9.44 8.77 1.59
C TRP A 60 -8.49 9.60 2.46
N SER A 61 -7.19 9.33 2.41
CA SER A 61 -6.15 10.08 3.14
C SER A 61 -6.10 11.56 2.77
N LYS A 62 -6.39 11.93 1.52
CA LYS A 62 -6.44 13.35 1.08
C LYS A 62 -7.63 14.12 1.66
N THR A 63 -8.68 13.43 2.09
CA THR A 63 -9.93 14.04 2.55
C THR A 63 -10.14 13.93 4.06
N HIS A 64 -9.25 13.24 4.78
CA HIS A 64 -9.34 13.01 6.22
C HIS A 64 -8.03 13.35 6.92
N GLU A 65 -8.12 14.00 8.10
CA GLU A 65 -6.98 14.01 9.01
C GLU A 65 -6.91 12.66 9.75
N HIS A 66 -5.75 12.00 9.70
CA HIS A 66 -5.59 10.67 10.26
C HIS A 66 -4.24 10.46 10.95
N ASN A 67 -4.21 9.56 11.93
CA ASN A 67 -2.98 8.95 12.42
C ASN A 67 -2.27 8.18 11.28
N PRO A 68 -0.96 7.94 11.36
CA PRO A 68 -0.21 7.25 10.32
C PRO A 68 -0.88 5.93 9.94
N LEU A 69 -0.92 5.64 8.65
CA LEU A 69 -1.49 4.43 8.10
C LEU A 69 -0.37 3.54 7.58
N THR A 70 -0.38 2.27 7.95
CA THR A 70 0.51 1.26 7.39
C THR A 70 -0.28 0.41 6.40
N VAL A 71 0.21 0.33 5.17
CA VAL A 71 -0.24 -0.64 4.17
C VAL A 71 0.82 -1.73 4.09
N MET A 72 0.46 -2.96 4.46
CA MET A 72 1.24 -4.14 4.17
C MET A 72 0.87 -4.69 2.81
N VAL A 73 1.87 -4.94 1.97
CA VAL A 73 1.74 -5.78 0.79
C VAL A 73 2.47 -7.09 1.06
N ASP A 74 1.72 -8.19 1.15
CA ASP A 74 2.28 -9.52 1.39
C ASP A 74 2.43 -10.24 0.05
N LEU A 75 3.67 -10.35 -0.43
CA LEU A 75 3.94 -10.89 -1.76
C LEU A 75 3.92 -12.42 -1.71
N LYS A 76 2.94 -13.02 -2.40
CA LYS A 76 2.75 -14.47 -2.43
C LYS A 76 3.64 -15.19 -3.44
N ASP A 77 4.12 -14.49 -4.46
CA ASP A 77 4.93 -15.08 -5.53
C ASP A 77 6.43 -15.09 -5.22
N ASP A 78 7.14 -16.06 -5.80
CA ASP A 78 8.60 -16.09 -5.80
C ASP A 78 9.17 -15.23 -6.95
N LEU A 79 9.72 -14.07 -6.62
CA LEU A 79 10.31 -13.14 -7.58
C LEU A 79 11.48 -13.73 -8.41
N SER A 80 12.02 -14.88 -8.03
CA SER A 80 13.12 -15.52 -8.77
C SER A 80 12.66 -16.26 -10.03
N ASP A 81 11.36 -16.46 -10.21
CA ASP A 81 10.80 -17.17 -11.36
C ASP A 81 10.86 -16.36 -12.68
N GLY A 82 10.95 -15.03 -12.59
CA GLY A 82 10.98 -14.10 -13.71
C GLY A 82 9.67 -14.02 -14.51
N ILE A 83 8.54 -14.45 -13.93
CA ILE A 83 7.27 -14.60 -14.65
C ILE A 83 6.40 -13.32 -14.57
N GLY A 84 6.70 -12.38 -13.68
CA GLY A 84 5.91 -11.16 -13.45
C GLY A 84 6.70 -9.84 -13.51
N PHE A 85 6.05 -8.78 -13.04
CA PHE A 85 6.66 -7.47 -12.89
C PHE A 85 7.64 -7.42 -11.71
N GLY A 86 8.73 -6.67 -11.88
CA GLY A 86 9.72 -6.45 -10.84
C GLY A 86 9.26 -5.47 -9.75
N MET A 87 10.00 -5.43 -8.65
CA MET A 87 9.72 -4.53 -7.51
C MET A 87 9.91 -3.06 -7.85
N ASP A 88 10.68 -2.72 -8.90
CA ASP A 88 10.78 -1.36 -9.41
C ASP A 88 9.43 -0.81 -9.93
N VAL A 89 8.58 -1.69 -10.44
CA VAL A 89 7.21 -1.34 -10.87
C VAL A 89 6.31 -1.12 -9.67
N LEU A 90 6.46 -1.91 -8.61
CA LEU A 90 5.72 -1.72 -7.35
C LEU A 90 6.14 -0.42 -6.67
N ASP A 91 7.44 -0.15 -6.57
CA ASP A 91 7.98 1.10 -6.02
C ASP A 91 7.42 2.30 -6.78
N SER A 92 7.49 2.28 -8.11
CA SER A 92 6.95 3.36 -8.96
C SER A 92 5.45 3.54 -8.76
N MET A 93 4.69 2.45 -8.64
CA MET A 93 3.24 2.50 -8.39
C MET A 93 2.94 3.16 -7.04
N VAL A 94 3.62 2.72 -5.98
CA VAL A 94 3.44 3.24 -4.61
C VAL A 94 3.84 4.71 -4.52
N GLU A 95 4.97 5.10 -5.10
CA GLU A 95 5.44 6.49 -5.13
C GLU A 95 4.45 7.39 -5.87
N ASN A 96 3.94 6.95 -7.03
CA ASN A 96 2.99 7.74 -7.82
C ASN A 96 1.63 7.91 -7.12
N ILE A 97 1.13 6.86 -6.46
CA ILE A 97 -0.20 6.88 -5.82
C ILE A 97 -0.19 7.73 -4.55
N PHE A 98 0.80 7.51 -3.68
CA PHE A 98 0.84 8.17 -2.38
C PHE A 98 1.55 9.53 -2.42
N ASP A 99 2.48 9.77 -3.35
CA ASP A 99 3.20 11.04 -3.51
C ASP A 99 3.65 11.60 -2.13
N LYS A 100 3.17 12.79 -1.74
CA LYS A 100 3.52 13.45 -0.48
C LYS A 100 2.99 12.76 0.77
N LEU A 101 2.03 11.85 0.64
CA LEU A 101 1.54 11.04 1.76
C LEU A 101 2.58 9.99 2.17
N LEU A 102 3.39 9.51 1.23
CA LEU A 102 4.34 8.43 1.50
C LEU A 102 5.39 8.87 2.53
N TRP A 103 5.69 7.98 3.46
CA TRP A 103 6.83 8.06 4.35
C TRP A 103 7.76 6.88 4.06
N THR A 104 8.95 7.21 3.60
CA THR A 104 9.92 6.25 3.04
C THR A 104 11.04 5.91 4.03
N PRO A 105 11.83 4.87 3.76
CA PRO A 105 13.07 4.62 4.49
C PRO A 105 14.05 5.81 4.46
N LYS A 106 14.05 6.60 3.37
CA LYS A 106 14.87 7.80 3.26
C LYS A 106 14.42 8.87 4.26
N ASP A 107 13.11 9.13 4.36
CA ASP A 107 12.56 10.09 5.35
C ASP A 107 12.90 9.67 6.78
N LEU A 108 12.85 8.36 7.07
CA LEU A 108 13.26 7.81 8.36
C LEU A 108 14.76 8.03 8.64
N GLN A 109 15.62 7.87 7.63
CA GLN A 109 17.05 8.13 7.78
C GLN A 109 17.31 9.61 8.03
N GLU A 110 16.70 10.51 7.26
CA GLU A 110 16.83 11.97 7.44
C GLU A 110 16.32 12.42 8.83
N PHE A 111 15.25 11.80 9.32
CA PHE A 111 14.77 12.02 10.68
C PHE A 111 15.83 11.60 11.73
N ARG A 112 16.40 10.40 11.59
CA ARG A 112 17.42 9.85 12.51
C ARG A 112 18.74 10.62 12.47
N ASP A 113 19.08 11.24 11.35
CA ASP A 113 20.27 12.08 11.23
C ASP A 113 20.16 13.37 12.06
N THR A 114 18.92 13.79 12.36
CA THR A 114 18.63 15.06 13.05
C THR A 114 17.99 14.87 14.43
N HIS A 115 17.59 13.65 14.80
CA HIS A 115 16.90 13.34 16.05
C HIS A 115 17.52 12.14 16.75
N SER A 116 17.54 12.18 18.09
CA SER A 116 17.99 11.05 18.91
C SER A 116 16.95 9.92 19.02
N ALA A 117 15.69 10.20 18.68
CA ALA A 117 14.62 9.20 18.69
C ALA A 117 14.72 8.29 17.45
N PRO A 118 14.44 6.99 17.57
CA PRO A 118 14.55 6.06 16.44
C PRO A 118 13.42 6.21 15.42
N TRP A 119 12.31 6.87 15.80
CA TRP A 119 11.12 7.10 14.99
C TRP A 119 10.47 8.44 15.37
N PRO A 120 9.79 9.12 14.44
CA PRO A 120 8.93 10.25 14.80
C PRO A 120 7.72 9.78 15.61
N THR A 121 7.14 10.68 16.38
CA THR A 121 5.89 10.42 17.10
C THR A 121 4.72 10.30 16.13
N VAL A 122 3.63 9.65 16.58
CA VAL A 122 2.36 9.58 15.83
C VAL A 122 1.89 10.96 15.36
N SER A 123 2.04 12.00 16.19
CA SER A 123 1.62 13.35 15.81
C SER A 123 2.52 13.98 14.73
N GLN A 124 3.80 13.61 14.67
CA GLN A 124 4.72 14.08 13.62
C GLN A 124 4.49 13.38 12.28
N MET A 125 3.84 12.20 12.32
CA MET A 125 3.53 11.40 11.15
C MET A 125 2.06 11.48 10.72
N ARG A 126 1.28 12.45 11.23
CA ARG A 126 -0.11 12.62 10.79
C ARG A 126 -0.20 12.71 9.27
N ASN A 127 -1.24 12.09 8.73
CA ASN A 127 -1.54 12.03 7.30
C ASN A 127 -0.46 11.33 6.45
N LYS A 128 0.43 10.55 7.09
CA LYS A 128 1.42 9.74 6.39
C LYS A 128 0.94 8.32 6.17
N VAL A 129 1.38 7.76 5.05
CA VAL A 129 1.21 6.35 4.69
C VAL A 129 2.60 5.73 4.65
N LEU A 130 2.77 4.60 5.32
CA LEU A 130 3.94 3.74 5.21
C LEU A 130 3.52 2.51 4.41
N VAL A 131 4.37 2.09 3.47
CA VAL A 131 4.20 0.79 2.81
C VAL A 131 5.26 -0.15 3.33
N LEU A 132 4.81 -1.33 3.76
CA LEU A 132 5.58 -2.43 4.32
C LEU A 132 5.43 -3.60 3.34
N MET A 133 6.53 -4.29 3.05
CA MET A 133 6.50 -5.53 2.27
C MET A 133 6.76 -6.72 3.21
N SER A 134 6.00 -7.80 3.03
CA SER A 134 6.22 -9.11 3.65
C SER A 134 6.58 -10.14 2.60
#